data_AF-A0A9P7HJH8-F1
#
_entry.id   AF-A0A9P7HJH8-F1
#
_cell.length_a   1.000
_cell.length_b   1.000
_cell.length_c   1.000
_cell.angle_alpha   90.00
_cell.angle_beta   90.00
_cell.angle_gamma   90.00
#
_symmetry.space_group_name_H-M   'P 1'
#
loop_
_entity.id
_entity.type
_entity.pdbx_description
1 polymer ?
#
loop_
_entity_poly.entity_id
_entity_poly.type
_entity_poly.pdbx_seq_one_letter_code
_entity_poly.pdbx_strand_id
1 'polypeptide(L)'
;MPRDRFFDLNLFIRPYDPDSIDPQATDFRKVYQKVKPWSNIIKSASNRLYFPGSFVAVDEGMIRFTGRSGDTVKMPKKPIKEGFKIWAIAEGGYFLNWLWHSPQHILTSSQLRLQFQATSADN
;
A
#
# COMPACT_ATOMS: atom_id res chain seq x y z
N MET A 1 4.99 -28.81 2.22
CA MET A 1 6.22 -28.03 1.99
C MET A 1 7.18 -28.30 3.16
N PRO A 2 8.44 -28.67 2.91
CA PRO A 2 9.44 -28.86 3.97
C PRO A 2 9.76 -27.56 4.73
N ARG A 3 10.22 -27.66 5.99
CA ARG A 3 10.55 -26.52 6.86
C ARG A 3 11.56 -25.58 6.21
N ASP A 4 12.68 -26.10 5.74
CA ASP A 4 13.77 -25.25 5.21
C ASP A 4 13.35 -24.58 3.91
N ARG A 5 12.63 -25.31 3.05
CA ARG A 5 12.02 -24.76 1.85
C ARG A 5 11.08 -23.59 2.14
N PHE A 6 10.32 -23.63 3.24
CA PHE A 6 9.47 -22.53 3.67
C PHE A 6 10.29 -21.30 4.05
N PHE A 7 11.38 -21.46 4.82
CA PHE A 7 12.23 -20.34 5.19
C PHE A 7 12.96 -19.72 3.99
N ASP A 8 13.46 -20.56 3.08
CA ASP A 8 14.10 -20.08 1.85
C ASP A 8 13.13 -19.23 1.02
N LEU A 9 11.88 -19.70 0.86
CA LEU A 9 10.87 -18.94 0.14
C LEU A 9 10.58 -17.59 0.81
N ASN A 10 10.41 -17.58 2.14
CA ASN A 10 10.13 -16.33 2.85
C ASN A 10 11.28 -15.33 2.78
N LEU A 11 12.53 -15.80 2.70
CA LEU A 11 13.70 -14.92 2.60
C LEU A 11 13.89 -14.34 1.20
N PHE A 12 13.62 -15.14 0.16
CA PHE A 12 13.92 -14.79 -1.22
C PHE A 12 12.72 -14.33 -2.06
N ILE A 13 11.52 -14.28 -1.47
CA ILE A 13 10.34 -13.78 -2.17
C ILE A 13 10.54 -12.30 -2.56
N ARG A 14 10.42 -12.03 -3.86
CA ARG A 14 10.47 -10.67 -4.42
C ARG A 14 9.22 -10.45 -5.27
N PRO A 15 8.25 -9.65 -4.78
CA PRO A 15 7.03 -9.37 -5.52
C PRO A 15 7.21 -8.29 -6.61
N TYR A 16 8.45 -7.98 -7.02
CA TYR A 16 8.74 -6.95 -8.00
C TYR A 16 9.96 -7.32 -8.83
N ASP A 17 10.07 -6.69 -10.01
CA ASP A 17 11.25 -6.74 -10.85
C ASP A 17 12.34 -5.79 -10.30
N PRO A 18 13.52 -6.28 -9.90
CA PRO A 18 14.60 -5.45 -9.39
C PRO A 18 15.05 -4.35 -10.35
N ASP A 19 14.96 -4.61 -11.65
CA ASP A 19 15.42 -3.67 -12.69
C ASP A 19 14.39 -2.57 -12.96
N SER A 20 13.15 -2.74 -12.47
CA SER A 20 12.08 -1.75 -12.60
C SER A 20 12.06 -0.70 -11.48
N ILE A 21 13.00 -0.76 -10.53
CA ILE A 21 13.08 0.22 -9.44
C ILE A 21 13.90 1.41 -9.90
N ASP A 22 13.32 2.60 -9.79
CA ASP A 22 14.06 3.84 -9.94
C ASP A 22 14.76 4.21 -8.62
N PRO A 23 16.10 4.12 -8.54
CA PRO A 23 16.84 4.45 -7.33
C PRO A 23 16.83 5.94 -7.01
N GLN A 24 16.62 6.77 -8.04
CA GLN A 24 16.61 8.24 -7.99
C GLN A 24 15.21 8.81 -7.78
N ALA A 25 14.19 7.95 -7.64
CA ALA A 25 12.84 8.37 -7.34
C ALA A 25 12.84 9.24 -6.06
N THR A 26 12.65 10.54 -6.24
CA THR A 26 12.59 11.58 -5.20
C THR A 26 11.21 11.70 -4.57
N ASP A 27 10.21 10.98 -5.09
CA ASP A 27 8.83 11.01 -4.62
C ASP A 27 8.61 10.01 -3.48
N PHE A 28 7.54 10.25 -2.73
CA PHE A 28 6.78 9.43 -1.77
C PHE A 28 6.77 7.89 -1.96
N ARG A 29 7.26 7.42 -3.12
CA ARG A 29 7.12 6.08 -3.66
C ARG A 29 8.30 5.17 -3.35
N LYS A 30 9.45 5.63 -2.83
CA LYS A 30 10.67 4.80 -2.75
C LYS A 30 10.46 3.44 -2.06
N VAL A 31 9.83 3.42 -0.88
CA VAL A 31 9.53 2.16 -0.18
C VAL A 31 8.38 1.39 -0.85
N TYR A 32 7.39 2.10 -1.37
CA TYR A 32 6.19 1.50 -1.94
C TYR A 32 6.33 1.03 -3.40
N GLN A 33 7.38 1.44 -4.13
CA GLN A 33 7.65 1.03 -5.51
C GLN A 33 7.65 -0.50 -5.65
N LYS A 34 8.25 -1.19 -4.67
CA LYS A 34 8.37 -2.65 -4.60
C LYS A 34 7.04 -3.39 -4.49
N VAL A 35 6.00 -2.73 -3.98
CA VAL A 35 4.68 -3.33 -3.77
C VAL A 35 3.61 -2.69 -4.65
N LYS A 36 3.95 -1.61 -5.35
CA LYS A 36 3.01 -0.84 -6.18
C LYS A 36 2.37 -1.68 -7.29
N PRO A 37 3.10 -2.51 -8.07
CA PRO A 37 2.46 -3.33 -9.11
C PRO A 37 1.38 -4.24 -8.55
N TRP A 38 1.68 -4.96 -7.46
CA TRP A 38 0.72 -5.83 -6.78
C TRP A 38 -0.44 -5.05 -6.18
N SER A 39 -0.16 -3.91 -5.53
CA SER A 39 -1.19 -3.04 -4.99
C SER A 39 -2.20 -2.62 -6.05
N ASN A 40 -1.72 -2.21 -7.23
CA ASN A 40 -2.57 -1.83 -8.35
C ASN A 40 -3.42 -2.99 -8.86
N ILE A 41 -2.84 -4.20 -8.97
CA ILE A 41 -3.57 -5.39 -9.38
C ILE A 41 -4.69 -5.71 -8.39
N ILE A 42 -4.40 -5.69 -7.09
CA ILE A 42 -5.40 -6.01 -6.06
C ILE A 42 -6.51 -4.95 -6.07
N LYS A 43 -6.16 -3.66 -6.16
CA LYS A 43 -7.17 -2.58 -6.29
C LYS A 43 -8.04 -2.74 -7.52
N SER A 44 -7.43 -3.02 -8.68
CA SER A 44 -8.16 -3.24 -9.93
C SER A 44 -9.12 -4.42 -9.78
N ALA A 45 -8.64 -5.54 -9.23
CA ALA A 45 -9.48 -6.70 -8.93
C ALA A 45 -10.61 -6.36 -7.96
N SER A 46 -10.32 -5.61 -6.89
CA SER A 46 -11.33 -5.17 -5.91
C SER A 46 -12.45 -4.37 -6.56
N ASN A 47 -12.11 -3.38 -7.39
CA ASN A 47 -13.09 -2.52 -8.06
C ASN A 47 -13.86 -3.25 -9.17
N ARG A 48 -13.29 -4.31 -9.75
CA ARG A 48 -13.97 -5.14 -10.75
C ARG A 48 -14.94 -6.14 -10.12
N LEU A 49 -14.60 -6.67 -8.94
CA LEU A 49 -15.36 -7.74 -8.29
C LEU A 49 -16.49 -7.22 -7.39
N TYR A 50 -16.43 -5.96 -6.96
CA TYR A 50 -17.41 -5.39 -6.05
C TYR A 50 -17.78 -3.97 -6.46
N PHE A 51 -19.07 -3.75 -6.72
CA PHE A 51 -19.64 -2.43 -6.95
C PHE A 51 -20.16 -1.90 -5.62
N PRO A 52 -19.56 -0.83 -5.07
CA PRO A 52 -20.01 -0.27 -3.82
C PRO A 52 -21.36 0.42 -3.95
N GLY A 53 -22.11 0.44 -2.85
CA GLY A 53 -23.32 1.24 -2.70
C GLY A 53 -23.01 2.71 -2.40
N SER A 54 -24.01 3.43 -1.90
CA SER A 54 -23.89 4.86 -1.60
C SER A 54 -23.09 5.17 -0.33
N PHE A 55 -22.84 4.18 0.52
CA PHE A 55 -22.26 4.37 1.85
C PHE A 55 -20.90 3.68 1.98
N VAL A 56 -19.86 4.42 1.64
CA VAL A 56 -18.46 3.98 1.78
C VAL A 56 -17.81 4.66 2.98
N ALA A 57 -16.93 3.94 3.67
CA ALA A 57 -16.13 4.47 4.77
C ALA A 57 -14.69 4.70 4.32
N VAL A 58 -14.10 5.83 4.73
CA VAL A 58 -12.67 6.11 4.57
C VAL A 58 -12.07 6.22 5.97
N ASP A 59 -11.05 5.41 6.27
CA ASP A 59 -10.37 5.45 7.56
C ASP A 59 -8.90 5.06 7.43
N GLU A 60 -8.17 5.28 8.52
CA GLU A 60 -6.78 4.94 8.70
C GLU A 60 -6.59 3.47 9.14
N GLY A 61 -5.81 2.74 8.34
CA GLY A 61 -5.31 1.40 8.67
C GLY A 61 -3.86 1.42 9.14
N MET A 62 -3.53 0.49 10.05
CA MET A 62 -2.17 0.29 10.56
C MET A 62 -1.67 -1.12 10.25
N ILE A 63 -0.50 -1.23 9.63
CA ILE A 63 0.18 -2.49 9.32
C ILE A 63 1.42 -2.59 10.20
N ARG A 64 1.42 -3.53 11.16
CA ARG A 64 2.51 -3.68 12.12
C ARG A 64 3.83 -3.98 11.41
N PHE A 65 4.84 -3.16 11.67
CA PHE A 65 6.20 -3.38 11.19
C PHE A 65 7.18 -2.73 12.16
N THR A 66 8.18 -3.47 12.62
CA THR A 66 9.19 -3.04 13.61
C THR A 66 10.62 -3.06 13.05
N GLY A 67 10.78 -3.27 11.75
CA GLY A 67 12.07 -3.20 11.08
C GLY A 67 12.50 -1.76 10.81
N ARG A 68 13.68 -1.59 10.19
CA ARG A 68 14.20 -0.26 9.84
C ARG A 68 13.51 0.26 8.57
N SER A 69 12.67 1.28 8.72
CA SER A 69 12.08 2.02 7.61
C SER A 69 11.83 3.47 8.03
N GLY A 70 11.99 4.42 7.10
CA GLY A 70 11.61 5.81 7.34
C GLY A 70 10.08 5.98 7.33
N ASP A 71 9.38 5.21 6.49
CA ASP A 71 7.95 5.39 6.24
C ASP A 71 7.02 4.80 7.32
N THR A 72 7.59 4.28 8.41
CA THR A 72 6.80 3.84 9.57
C THR A 72 6.41 5.01 10.46
N VAL A 73 5.21 4.95 11.04
CA VAL A 73 4.72 5.90 12.03
C VAL A 73 4.53 5.24 13.39
N LYS A 74 4.65 6.04 14.45
CA LYS A 74 4.28 5.65 15.81
C LYS A 74 2.93 6.25 16.17
N MET A 75 1.99 5.40 16.57
CA MET A 75 0.63 5.77 16.98
C MET A 75 0.29 5.17 18.35
N PRO A 76 0.63 5.85 19.46
CA PRO A 76 0.54 5.28 20.81
C PRO A 76 -0.87 4.84 21.22
N LYS A 77 -1.90 5.47 20.65
CA LYS A 77 -3.32 5.23 20.97
C LYS A 77 -3.94 4.09 20.16
N LYS A 78 -3.27 3.59 19.12
CA LYS A 78 -3.77 2.46 18.31
C LYS A 78 -3.25 1.13 18.91
N PRO A 79 -3.97 0.01 18.73
CA PRO A 79 -3.49 -1.32 19.15
C PRO A 79 -2.11 -1.66 18.53
N ILE A 80 -1.92 -1.28 17.27
CA ILE A 80 -0.62 -1.33 16.59
C ILE A 80 0.06 0.02 16.81
N LYS A 81 1.05 0.02 17.72
CA LYS A 81 1.76 1.23 18.15
C LYS A 81 2.78 1.75 17.12
N GLU A 82 3.28 0.87 16.24
CA GLU A 82 4.31 1.20 15.26
C GLU A 82 4.12 0.35 13.99
N GLY A 83 4.23 0.99 12.83
CA GLY A 83 4.09 0.33 11.55
C GLY A 83 3.81 1.27 10.39
N PHE A 84 3.44 0.71 9.23
CA PHE A 84 3.01 1.50 8.09
C PHE A 84 1.57 1.95 8.28
N LYS A 85 1.32 3.22 8.00
CA LYS A 85 -0.02 3.80 7.93
C LYS A 85 -0.53 3.73 6.50
N ILE A 86 -1.81 3.46 6.34
CA ILE A 86 -2.53 3.56 5.07
C ILE A 86 -3.85 4.30 5.28
N TRP A 87 -4.34 4.93 4.23
CA TRP A 87 -5.73 5.40 4.14
C TRP A 87 -6.48 4.43 3.26
N ALA A 88 -7.56 3.86 3.74
CA ALA A 88 -8.29 2.85 3.00
C ALA A 88 -9.75 3.27 2.84
N ILE A 89 -10.33 2.94 1.69
CA ILE A 89 -11.76 3.08 1.43
C ILE A 89 -12.38 1.68 1.33
N ALA A 90 -13.45 1.48 2.09
CA ALA A 90 -14.08 0.18 2.24
C ALA A 90 -15.59 0.29 2.49
N GLU A 91 -16.32 -0.77 2.16
CA GLU A 91 -17.75 -0.94 2.46
C GLU A 91 -18.00 -2.37 2.93
N GLY A 92 -18.76 -2.55 4.01
CA GLY A 92 -19.09 -3.89 4.53
C GLY A 92 -17.87 -4.76 4.90
N GLY A 93 -16.73 -4.13 5.20
CA GLY A 93 -15.45 -4.83 5.45
C GLY A 93 -14.66 -5.18 4.18
N TYR A 94 -15.14 -4.82 2.99
CA TYR A 94 -14.47 -5.02 1.72
C TYR A 94 -13.63 -3.80 1.31
N PHE A 95 -12.34 -4.01 1.04
CA PHE A 95 -11.43 -2.94 0.62
C PHE A 95 -11.53 -2.67 -0.88
N LEU A 96 -11.93 -1.46 -1.23
CA LEU A 96 -12.05 -0.98 -2.62
C LEU A 96 -10.73 -0.39 -3.12
N ASN A 97 -10.09 0.44 -2.31
CA ASN A 97 -8.82 1.10 -2.64
C ASN A 97 -8.08 1.54 -1.37
N TRP A 98 -6.81 1.94 -1.52
CA TRP A 98 -6.01 2.49 -0.43
C TRP A 98 -4.88 3.39 -0.92
N LEU A 99 -4.49 4.35 -0.11
CA LEU A 99 -3.30 5.17 -0.30
C LEU A 99 -2.31 4.83 0.80
N TRP A 100 -1.04 4.79 0.43
CA TRP A 100 0.03 4.67 1.39
C TRP A 100 0.14 5.98 2.20
N HIS A 101 0.88 5.97 3.29
CA HIS A 101 1.28 7.19 3.99
C HIS A 101 2.79 7.20 4.14
N SER A 102 3.41 8.35 3.86
CA SER A 102 4.83 8.59 4.10
C SER A 102 4.96 9.82 4.99
N PRO A 103 5.59 9.72 6.16
CA PRO A 103 5.87 10.87 7.02
C PRO A 103 6.85 11.85 6.40
N GLN A 104 7.71 11.37 5.50
CA GLN A 104 8.76 12.18 4.87
C GLN A 104 8.21 13.05 3.73
N HIS A 105 7.06 12.67 3.16
CA HIS A 105 6.49 13.35 2.00
C HIS A 105 5.03 13.73 2.26
N ILE A 106 4.77 15.04 2.38
CA ILE A 106 3.42 15.58 2.34
C ILE A 106 3.01 15.63 0.88
N LEU A 107 2.07 14.77 0.47
CA LEU A 107 1.51 14.82 -0.87
C LEU A 107 0.71 16.13 -1.01
N THR A 108 1.06 16.92 -2.02
CA THR A 108 0.25 18.05 -2.45
C THR A 108 -1.06 17.55 -3.09
N SER A 109 -2.10 18.40 -3.10
CA SER A 109 -3.42 18.03 -3.64
C SER A 109 -3.38 17.56 -5.11
N SER A 110 -2.43 18.07 -5.90
CA SER A 110 -2.19 17.63 -7.29
C SER A 110 -1.58 16.22 -7.36
N GLN A 111 -0.65 15.89 -6.46
CA GLN A 111 -0.05 14.56 -6.38
C GLN A 111 -1.05 13.51 -5.89
N LEU A 112 -1.94 13.87 -4.95
CA LEU A 112 -3.05 13.02 -4.53
C LEU A 112 -3.99 12.72 -5.71
N ARG A 113 -4.38 13.74 -6.48
CA ARG A 113 -5.27 13.57 -7.64
C ARG A 113 -4.68 12.64 -8.71
N LEU A 114 -3.37 12.69 -8.96
CA LEU A 114 -2.68 11.76 -9.86
C LEU A 114 -2.71 10.31 -9.35
N GLN A 115 -2.69 10.08 -8.04
CA GLN A 115 -2.83 8.73 -7.48
C GLN A 115 -4.25 8.15 -7.66
N PHE A 116 -5.27 9.00 -7.73
CA PHE A 116 -6.64 8.59 -8.03
C PHE A 116 -6.90 8.39 -9.54
N GLN A 117 -6.24 9.15 -10.42
CA GLN A 117 -6.45 9.07 -11.87
C GLN A 117 -5.64 7.94 -12.55
N ALA A 118 -4.49 7.55 -11.98
CA ALA A 118 -3.71 6.43 -12.50
C ALA A 118 -4.38 5.06 -12.30
N THR A 119 -5.47 5.00 -11.55
CA THR A 119 -6.29 3.78 -11.37
C THR A 119 -7.52 3.74 -12.28
N SER A 120 -7.76 4.77 -13.11
CA SER A 120 -8.95 4.88 -13.98
C SER A 120 -8.63 4.90 -15.48
N ALA A 121 -7.36 4.79 -15.88
CA ALA A 121 -6.96 4.87 -17.30
C ALA A 121 -6.71 3.51 -17.98
N ASP A 122 -6.78 2.41 -17.23
CA ASP A 122 -6.57 1.04 -17.74
C ASP A 122 -7.89 0.24 -17.72
N ASN A 123 -8.95 0.81 -18.29
CA ASN A 123 -10.20 0.11 -18.64
C ASN A 123 -10.50 0.30 -20.13
#